data_AF-A0A518GER3-F1
#
_entry.id   AF-A0A518GER3-F1
#
_cell.length_a   1.000
_cell.length_b   1.000
_cell.length_c   1.000
_cell.angle_alpha   90.00
_cell.angle_beta   90.00
_cell.angle_gamma   90.00
#
_symmetry.space_group_name_H-M   'P 1'
#
loop_
_entity.id
_entity.type
_entity.pdbx_description
1 polymer ?
#
loop_
_entity_poly.entity_id
_entity_poly.type
_entity_poly.pdbx_seq_one_letter_code
_entity_poly.pdbx_strand_id
1 'polypeptide(L)'
;MDSVKRTVLSKLFMAPSVMIPILGGALAGCLSWGLGGIPALTTVAAIGVVGGLGWMVARTFLNVNEVTEAALAAQLEQRARVENAELDRLAAQLRSDRDHRTQDCLTLLRSLRAEFEEVAQQPGFAIRSAQVREQVGHVFEAATDQLRNSFRLWERAESLSGETRDRVLAEREAEIAELPPTVERIQKIVEQFRSLVRTENQVGLAEMQAELEANLRVAQRTEERMREIENPSAAHEAFIRE
;
A
#
# COMPACT_ATOMS: atom_id res chain seq x y z
N MET A 1 22.78 1.75 15.19
CA MET A 1 21.53 2.52 14.95
C MET A 1 21.75 4.04 14.85
N ASP A 2 22.92 4.59 15.17
CA ASP A 2 23.16 6.06 15.18
C ASP A 2 23.76 6.66 13.91
N SER A 3 24.36 5.86 13.02
CA SER A 3 25.01 6.37 11.80
C SER A 3 24.00 6.77 10.70
N VAL A 4 22.88 6.05 10.59
CA VAL A 4 21.84 6.29 9.58
C VAL A 4 21.07 7.57 9.90
N LYS A 5 20.68 7.79 11.16
CA LYS A 5 19.99 9.01 11.59
C LYS A 5 20.83 10.27 11.33
N ARG A 6 22.14 10.22 11.59
CA ARG A 6 23.06 11.35 11.39
C ARG A 6 23.27 11.71 9.91
N THR A 7 23.25 10.71 9.04
CA THR A 7 23.39 10.88 7.58
C THR A 7 22.12 11.46 6.94
N VAL A 8 20.95 11.08 7.45
CA VAL A 8 19.66 11.63 6.99
C VAL A 8 19.48 13.07 7.46
N LEU A 9 19.85 13.39 8.70
CA LEU A 9 19.81 14.75 9.24
C LEU A 9 20.77 15.72 8.53
N SER A 10 21.98 15.28 8.15
CA SER A 10 22.91 16.16 7.42
C SER A 10 22.43 16.47 5.99
N LYS A 11 21.82 15.49 5.31
CA LYS A 11 21.25 15.68 3.97
C LYS A 11 20.02 16.58 3.97
N LEU A 12 19.25 16.59 5.06
CA LEU A 12 18.08 17.48 5.22
C LEU A 12 18.50 18.94 5.45
N PHE A 13 19.58 19.18 6.20
CA PHE A 13 20.09 20.52 6.51
C PHE A 13 21.00 21.13 5.44
N MET A 14 21.61 20.33 4.55
CA MET A 14 22.49 20.80 3.46
C MET A 14 21.81 20.94 2.09
N ALA A 15 20.48 21.05 2.03
CA ALA A 15 19.78 21.32 0.77
C ALA A 15 19.90 22.81 0.38
N PRO A 16 20.44 23.17 -0.81
CA PRO A 16 20.67 24.56 -1.24
C PRO A 16 19.41 25.44 -1.21
N SER A 17 18.24 24.85 -1.38
CA SER A 17 16.94 25.53 -1.38
C SER A 17 16.45 26.00 -0.01
N VAL A 18 17.05 25.51 1.09
CA VAL A 18 16.72 25.93 2.47
C VAL A 18 17.69 27.00 2.96
N MET A 19 18.95 26.96 2.53
CA MET A 19 19.96 27.94 2.93
C MET A 19 19.75 29.32 2.30
N ILE A 20 19.38 29.40 1.02
CA ILE A 20 19.30 30.68 0.29
C ILE A 20 18.25 31.65 0.89
N PRO A 21 17.02 31.22 1.23
CA PRO A 21 16.02 32.12 1.85
C PRO A 21 16.39 32.52 3.28
N ILE A 22 16.94 31.60 4.08
CA ILE A 22 17.29 31.84 5.48
C ILE A 22 18.50 32.77 5.59
N LEU A 23 19.55 32.56 4.78
CA LEU A 23 20.68 33.50 4.72
C LEU A 23 20.26 34.84 4.11
N GLY A 24 19.44 34.85 3.07
CA GLY A 24 18.94 36.08 2.44
C GLY A 24 18.13 36.94 3.42
N GLY A 25 17.25 36.31 4.20
CA GLY A 25 16.47 36.98 5.26
C GLY A 25 17.32 37.47 6.43
N ALA A 26 18.30 36.66 6.88
CA ALA A 26 19.20 37.05 7.97
C ALA A 26 20.14 38.20 7.56
N LEU A 27 20.66 38.20 6.33
CA LEU A 27 21.48 39.30 5.79
C LEU A 27 20.66 40.59 5.64
N ALA A 28 19.43 40.51 5.15
CA ALA A 28 18.54 41.67 5.03
C ALA A 28 18.15 42.27 6.40
N GLY A 29 17.96 41.42 7.41
CA GLY A 29 17.71 41.84 8.80
C GLY A 29 18.90 42.58 9.43
N CYS A 30 20.13 42.06 9.24
CA CYS A 30 21.34 42.72 9.70
C CYS A 30 21.58 44.08 9.02
N LEU A 31 21.32 44.17 7.71
CA LEU A 31 21.43 45.43 6.96
C LEU A 31 20.36 46.45 7.41
N SER A 32 19.14 46.01 7.68
CA SER A 32 18.07 46.89 8.18
C SER A 32 18.37 47.46 9.57
N TRP A 33 18.97 46.66 10.46
CA TRP A 33 19.35 47.10 11.80
C TRP A 33 20.53 48.09 11.77
N GLY A 34 21.49 47.90 10.86
CA GLY A 34 22.65 48.79 10.68
C GLY A 34 22.37 50.13 9.98
N LEU A 35 21.28 50.23 9.23
CA LEU A 35 20.88 51.44 8.47
C LEU A 35 19.74 52.25 9.12
N GLY A 36 19.40 51.97 10.38
CA GLY A 36 18.42 52.74 11.14
C GLY A 36 16.95 52.32 10.93
N GLY A 37 16.69 51.09 10.47
CA GLY A 37 15.35 50.51 10.41
C GLY A 37 14.52 51.00 9.22
N ILE A 38 14.91 50.60 8.00
CA ILE A 38 14.13 50.92 6.79
C ILE A 38 12.88 50.02 6.75
N PRO A 39 11.66 50.59 6.77
CA PRO A 39 10.42 49.83 6.91
C PRO A 39 10.23 48.76 5.83
N ALA A 40 10.55 49.08 4.58
CA ALA A 40 10.43 48.15 3.45
C ALA A 40 11.32 46.89 3.60
N LEU A 41 12.53 47.04 4.17
CA LEU A 41 13.44 45.93 4.39
C LEU A 41 13.00 45.06 5.58
N THR A 42 12.39 45.67 6.61
CA THR A 42 11.83 44.91 7.74
C THR A 42 10.63 44.04 7.34
N THR A 43 9.77 44.52 6.44
CA THR A 43 8.62 43.72 5.95
C THR A 43 9.07 42.57 5.06
N VAL A 44 10.07 42.79 4.19
CA VAL A 44 10.66 41.72 3.35
C VAL A 44 11.36 40.67 4.21
N ALA A 45 12.07 41.07 5.27
CA ALA A 45 12.69 40.15 6.22
C ALA A 45 11.63 39.33 6.99
N ALA A 46 10.55 39.96 7.45
CA ALA A 46 9.46 39.27 8.15
C ALA A 46 8.73 38.26 7.22
N ILE A 47 8.42 38.65 5.99
CA ILE A 47 7.77 37.78 4.99
C ILE A 47 8.70 36.63 4.59
N GLY A 48 10.00 36.89 4.43
CA GLY A 48 10.98 35.85 4.10
C GLY A 48 11.17 34.81 5.21
N VAL A 49 11.22 35.25 6.48
CA VAL A 49 11.37 34.35 7.63
C VAL A 49 10.09 33.56 7.87
N VAL A 50 8.92 34.20 7.87
CA VAL A 50 7.63 33.52 8.10
C VAL A 50 7.27 32.62 6.92
N GLY A 51 7.45 33.10 5.68
CA GLY A 51 7.22 32.31 4.47
C GLY A 51 8.20 31.15 4.31
N GLY A 52 9.47 31.35 4.67
CA GLY A 52 10.49 30.29 4.69
C GLY A 52 10.23 29.22 5.74
N LEU A 53 9.81 29.61 6.95
CA LEU A 53 9.38 28.67 7.99
C LEU A 53 8.09 27.94 7.60
N GLY A 54 7.11 28.62 7.00
CA GLY A 54 5.89 28.01 6.49
C GLY A 54 6.16 27.00 5.37
N TRP A 55 7.03 27.34 4.42
CA TRP A 55 7.47 26.44 3.34
C TRP A 55 8.28 25.26 3.87
N MET A 56 9.14 25.47 4.86
CA MET A 56 9.91 24.41 5.52
C MET A 56 8.98 23.44 6.26
N VAL A 57 7.99 23.94 7.01
CA VAL A 57 6.99 23.11 7.69
C VAL A 57 6.16 22.33 6.66
N ALA A 58 5.63 23.00 5.63
CA ALA A 58 4.87 22.35 4.55
C ALA A 58 5.69 21.27 3.84
N ARG A 59 6.96 21.55 3.54
CA ARG A 59 7.86 20.57 2.91
C ARG A 59 8.23 19.44 3.86
N THR A 60 8.41 19.67 5.15
CA THR A 60 8.66 18.58 6.12
C THR A 60 7.46 17.66 6.28
N PHE A 61 6.23 18.20 6.31
CA PHE A 61 5.03 17.37 6.39
C PHE A 61 4.79 16.57 5.10
N LEU A 62 5.10 17.13 3.93
CA LEU A 62 4.97 16.43 2.64
C LEU A 62 6.11 15.42 2.39
N ASN A 63 7.38 15.74 2.71
CA ASN A 63 8.51 14.83 2.50
C ASN A 63 8.60 13.69 3.54
N VAL A 64 8.10 13.88 4.77
CA VAL A 64 8.14 12.80 5.79
C VAL A 64 7.20 11.66 5.36
N ASN A 65 6.09 11.96 4.69
CA ASN A 65 5.22 10.94 4.12
C ASN A 65 5.95 10.15 3.02
N GLU A 66 6.59 10.82 2.07
CA GLU A 66 7.33 10.14 0.98
C GLU A 66 8.51 9.29 1.50
N VAL A 67 9.27 9.78 2.48
CA VAL A 67 10.42 9.05 3.04
C VAL A 67 9.97 7.87 3.90
N THR A 68 8.86 8.02 4.64
CA THR A 68 8.29 6.94 5.46
C THR A 68 7.63 5.89 4.58
N GLU A 69 6.92 6.30 3.52
CA GLU A 69 6.31 5.42 2.54
C GLU A 69 7.37 4.66 1.73
N ALA A 70 8.44 5.33 1.29
CA ALA A 70 9.56 4.68 0.60
C ALA A 70 10.32 3.69 1.51
N ALA A 71 10.51 4.04 2.80
CA ALA A 71 11.15 3.13 3.76
C ALA A 71 10.27 1.91 4.07
N LEU A 72 8.94 2.10 4.16
CA LEU A 72 7.98 1.02 4.37
C LEU A 72 7.90 0.12 3.12
N ALA A 73 7.81 0.70 1.93
CA ALA A 73 7.81 -0.03 0.66
C ALA A 73 9.09 -0.86 0.50
N ALA A 74 10.26 -0.28 0.78
CA ALA A 74 11.53 -1.00 0.73
C ALA A 74 11.59 -2.17 1.74
N GLN A 75 10.99 -2.03 2.93
CA GLN A 75 10.89 -3.14 3.89
C GLN A 75 9.95 -4.26 3.41
N LEU A 76 8.81 -3.90 2.83
CA LEU A 76 7.86 -4.87 2.28
C LEU A 76 8.48 -5.64 1.10
N GLU A 77 9.16 -4.92 0.20
CA GLU A 77 9.85 -5.54 -0.93
C GLU A 77 10.97 -6.47 -0.46
N GLN A 78 11.76 -6.06 0.54
CA GLN A 78 12.81 -6.90 1.09
C GLN A 78 12.25 -8.18 1.72
N ARG A 79 11.13 -8.09 2.46
CA ARG A 79 10.45 -9.27 3.02
C ARG A 79 9.96 -10.21 1.92
N ALA A 80 9.29 -9.68 0.90
CA ALA A 80 8.81 -10.46 -0.23
C ALA A 80 9.95 -11.16 -0.98
N ARG A 81 11.12 -10.52 -1.11
CA ARG A 81 12.31 -11.14 -1.72
C ARG A 81 12.85 -12.30 -0.90
N VAL A 82 12.92 -12.16 0.43
CA VAL A 82 13.38 -13.24 1.32
C VAL A 82 12.43 -14.43 1.26
N GLU A 83 11.12 -14.16 1.38
CA GLU A 83 10.08 -15.19 1.30
C GLU A 83 10.14 -15.94 -0.04
N ASN A 84 10.23 -15.22 -1.16
CA ASN A 84 10.36 -15.84 -2.48
C ASN A 84 11.63 -16.70 -2.61
N ALA A 85 12.75 -16.24 -2.06
CA ALA A 85 13.99 -17.01 -2.07
C ALA A 85 13.88 -18.31 -1.25
N GLU A 86 13.15 -18.30 -0.13
CA GLU A 86 12.87 -19.51 0.64
C GLU A 86 11.98 -20.49 -0.12
N LEU A 87 10.94 -19.99 -0.79
CA LEU A 87 10.08 -20.82 -1.63
C LEU A 87 10.83 -21.37 -2.84
N ASP A 88 11.80 -20.64 -3.41
CA ASP A 88 12.64 -21.13 -4.50
C ASP A 88 13.57 -22.25 -4.06
N ARG A 89 14.13 -22.13 -2.84
CA ARG A 89 14.90 -23.21 -2.23
C ARG A 89 14.05 -24.45 -2.00
N LEU A 90 12.83 -24.27 -1.47
CA LEU A 90 11.90 -25.38 -1.29
C LEU A 90 11.55 -26.02 -2.64
N ALA A 91 11.26 -25.23 -3.67
CA ALA A 91 10.99 -25.75 -5.01
C ALA A 91 12.17 -26.56 -5.56
N ALA A 92 13.41 -26.12 -5.33
CA ALA A 92 14.59 -26.86 -5.74
C ALA A 92 14.74 -28.19 -4.98
N GLN A 93 14.43 -28.22 -3.67
CA GLN A 93 14.42 -29.43 -2.86
C GLN A 93 13.34 -30.42 -3.31
N LEU A 94 12.11 -29.96 -3.51
CA LEU A 94 11.00 -30.81 -3.98
C LEU A 94 11.24 -31.39 -5.38
N ARG A 95 12.18 -30.85 -6.17
CA ARG A 95 12.58 -31.50 -7.44
C ARG A 95 13.39 -32.78 -7.24
N SER A 96 14.12 -32.90 -6.13
CA SER A 96 14.94 -34.09 -5.88
C SER A 96 14.13 -35.27 -5.34
N ASP A 97 12.96 -35.02 -4.73
CA ASP A 97 12.11 -36.09 -4.15
C ASP A 97 11.35 -36.93 -5.20
N ARG A 98 11.37 -36.51 -6.47
CA ARG A 98 10.72 -37.14 -7.63
C ARG A 98 9.21 -37.34 -7.49
N ASP A 99 8.55 -36.58 -6.61
CA ASP A 99 7.10 -36.58 -6.47
C ASP A 99 6.54 -35.29 -7.09
N HIS A 100 5.83 -35.41 -8.22
CA HIS A 100 5.27 -34.25 -8.91
C HIS A 100 4.19 -33.54 -8.08
N ARG A 101 3.50 -34.27 -7.19
CA ARG A 101 2.39 -33.72 -6.39
C ARG A 101 2.84 -32.60 -5.46
N THR A 102 4.04 -32.71 -4.89
CA THR A 102 4.60 -31.70 -3.98
C THR A 102 4.94 -30.41 -4.75
N GLN A 103 5.48 -30.55 -5.96
CA GLN A 103 5.80 -29.44 -6.86
C GLN A 103 4.55 -28.74 -7.39
N ASP A 104 3.53 -29.50 -7.76
CA ASP A 104 2.24 -28.98 -8.23
C ASP A 104 1.55 -28.20 -7.11
N CYS A 105 1.51 -28.75 -5.89
CA CYS A 105 0.96 -28.06 -4.73
C CYS A 105 1.69 -26.75 -4.44
N LEU A 106 3.04 -26.74 -4.45
CA LEU A 106 3.81 -25.52 -4.23
C LEU A 106 3.52 -24.45 -5.30
N THR A 107 3.38 -24.88 -6.56
CA THR A 107 3.07 -23.99 -7.67
C THR A 107 1.69 -23.36 -7.52
N LEU A 108 0.68 -24.17 -7.15
CA LEU A 108 -0.67 -23.68 -6.87
C LEU A 108 -0.68 -22.71 -5.69
N LEU A 109 -0.02 -23.04 -4.58
CA LEU A 109 0.10 -22.17 -3.41
C LEU A 109 0.69 -20.81 -3.81
N ARG A 110 1.74 -20.78 -4.64
CA ARG A 110 2.35 -19.55 -5.14
C ARG A 110 1.39 -18.72 -5.98
N SER A 111 0.63 -19.36 -6.88
CA SER A 111 -0.40 -18.66 -7.66
C SER A 111 -1.45 -18.02 -6.76
N LEU A 112 -1.99 -18.80 -5.81
CA LEU A 112 -3.01 -18.33 -4.87
C LEU A 112 -2.51 -17.17 -4.00
N ARG A 113 -1.25 -17.22 -3.55
CA ARG A 113 -0.62 -16.13 -2.79
C ARG A 113 -0.50 -14.86 -3.63
N ALA A 114 -0.06 -14.98 -4.88
CA ALA A 114 0.08 -13.85 -5.79
C ALA A 114 -1.29 -13.22 -6.11
N GLU A 115 -2.29 -14.05 -6.43
CA GLU A 115 -3.67 -13.61 -6.68
C GLU A 115 -4.26 -12.90 -5.46
N PHE A 116 -4.05 -13.45 -4.26
CA PHE A 116 -4.51 -12.82 -3.03
C PHE A 116 -3.87 -11.44 -2.79
N GLU A 117 -2.54 -11.34 -2.93
CA GLU A 117 -1.83 -10.07 -2.73
C GLU A 117 -2.21 -9.03 -3.79
N GLU A 118 -2.47 -9.43 -5.03
CA GLU A 118 -2.97 -8.53 -6.08
C GLU A 118 -4.32 -7.91 -5.69
N VAL A 119 -5.25 -8.72 -5.18
CA VAL A 119 -6.55 -8.24 -4.71
C VAL A 119 -6.40 -7.37 -3.45
N ALA A 120 -5.51 -7.78 -2.53
CA ALA A 120 -5.33 -7.09 -1.25
C ALA A 120 -4.57 -5.74 -1.38
N GLN A 121 -3.84 -5.51 -2.47
CA GLN A 121 -3.17 -4.25 -2.77
C GLN A 121 -4.09 -3.20 -3.43
N GLN A 122 -5.34 -3.54 -3.74
CA GLN A 122 -6.27 -2.59 -4.34
C GLN A 122 -6.58 -1.40 -3.39
N PRO A 123 -6.60 -0.15 -3.91
CA PRO A 123 -6.91 1.04 -3.11
C PRO A 123 -8.26 0.93 -2.42
N GLY A 124 -8.34 1.28 -1.13
CA GLY A 124 -9.56 1.19 -0.31
C GLY A 124 -9.68 -0.10 0.53
N PHE A 125 -8.93 -1.16 0.19
CA PHE A 125 -8.97 -2.45 0.90
C PHE A 125 -7.73 -2.76 1.74
N ALA A 126 -6.62 -2.03 1.55
CA ALA A 126 -5.35 -2.32 2.19
C ALA A 126 -5.41 -2.39 3.73
N ILE A 127 -6.20 -1.53 4.38
CA ILE A 127 -6.30 -1.46 5.85
C ILE A 127 -7.26 -2.53 6.40
N ARG A 128 -8.40 -2.76 5.75
CA ARG A 128 -9.40 -3.76 6.18
C ARG A 128 -8.98 -5.20 5.87
N SER A 129 -8.13 -5.39 4.87
CA SER A 129 -7.60 -6.69 4.47
C SER A 129 -6.44 -7.17 5.34
N ALA A 130 -5.91 -6.36 6.27
CA ALA A 130 -4.73 -6.73 7.05
C ALA A 130 -4.93 -8.03 7.87
N GLN A 131 -6.07 -8.18 8.54
CA GLN A 131 -6.40 -9.38 9.32
C GLN A 131 -6.62 -10.60 8.43
N VAL A 132 -7.31 -10.44 7.30
CA VAL A 132 -7.51 -11.53 6.33
C VAL A 132 -6.18 -11.95 5.71
N ARG A 133 -5.29 -10.99 5.42
CA ARG A 133 -3.95 -11.22 4.87
C ARG A 133 -3.06 -11.98 5.84
N GLU A 134 -3.12 -11.66 7.13
CA GLU A 134 -2.44 -12.41 8.19
C GLU A 134 -2.94 -13.85 8.26
N GLN A 135 -4.26 -14.06 8.27
CA GLN A 135 -4.86 -15.40 8.30
C GLN A 135 -4.50 -16.24 7.06
N VAL A 136 -4.61 -15.67 5.86
CA VAL A 136 -4.21 -16.34 4.62
C VAL A 136 -2.70 -16.61 4.62
N GLY A 137 -1.90 -15.70 5.17
CA GLY A 137 -0.46 -15.88 5.39
C GLY A 137 -0.16 -17.11 6.26
N HIS A 138 -0.84 -17.27 7.40
CA HIS A 138 -0.64 -18.44 8.26
C HIS A 138 -1.01 -19.77 7.61
N VAL A 139 -2.10 -19.80 6.82
CA VAL A 139 -2.49 -21.03 6.11
C VAL A 139 -1.48 -21.36 5.01
N PHE A 140 -0.98 -20.35 4.30
CA PHE A 140 0.09 -20.52 3.31
C PHE A 140 1.38 -21.03 3.97
N GLU A 141 1.81 -20.42 5.07
CA GLU A 141 2.99 -20.83 5.83
C GLU A 141 2.87 -22.30 6.29
N ALA A 142 1.75 -22.67 6.90
CA ALA A 142 1.48 -24.04 7.32
C ALA A 142 1.55 -25.04 6.17
N ALA A 143 0.98 -24.71 5.00
CA ALA A 143 1.04 -25.56 3.82
C ALA A 143 2.48 -25.71 3.28
N THR A 144 3.27 -24.63 3.30
CA THR A 144 4.68 -24.68 2.90
C THR A 144 5.55 -25.45 3.89
N ASP A 145 5.22 -25.40 5.18
CA ASP A 145 5.90 -26.17 6.22
C ASP A 145 5.59 -27.66 6.12
N GLN A 146 4.35 -28.02 5.78
CA GLN A 146 3.97 -29.40 5.48
C GLN A 146 4.74 -29.94 4.27
N LEU A 147 4.90 -29.14 3.21
CA LEU A 147 5.77 -29.49 2.08
C LEU A 147 7.23 -29.69 2.51
N ARG A 148 7.79 -28.79 3.34
CA ARG A 148 9.15 -28.95 3.91
C ARG A 148 9.26 -30.23 4.74
N ASN A 149 8.24 -30.58 5.51
CA ASN A 149 8.27 -31.78 6.34
C ASN A 149 8.21 -33.05 5.49
N SER A 150 7.35 -33.07 4.47
CA SER A 150 7.28 -34.17 3.50
C SER A 150 8.63 -34.44 2.82
N PHE A 151 9.39 -33.38 2.54
CA PHE A 151 10.74 -33.47 1.99
C PHE A 151 11.75 -34.05 3.00
N ARG A 152 11.69 -33.61 4.26
CA ARG A 152 12.54 -34.16 5.34
C ARG A 152 12.25 -35.64 5.60
N LEU A 153 10.98 -36.06 5.53
CA LEU A 153 10.60 -37.46 5.65
C LEU A 153 11.17 -38.28 4.49
N TRP A 154 11.13 -37.75 3.27
CA TRP A 154 11.77 -38.38 2.11
C TRP A 154 13.29 -38.51 2.29
N GLU A 155 13.98 -37.42 2.66
CA GLU A 155 15.43 -37.42 2.88
C GLU A 155 15.82 -38.41 3.99
N ARG A 156 15.03 -38.47 5.06
CA ARG A 156 15.23 -39.45 6.13
C ARG A 156 15.04 -40.88 5.62
N ALA A 157 14.00 -41.14 4.83
CA ALA A 157 13.74 -42.46 4.26
C ALA A 157 14.86 -42.97 3.34
N GLU A 158 15.57 -42.07 2.64
CA GLU A 158 16.73 -42.44 1.80
C GLU A 158 17.90 -43.02 2.61
N SER A 159 18.04 -42.63 3.88
CA SER A 159 19.07 -43.16 4.79
C SER A 159 18.66 -44.44 5.53
N LEU A 160 17.42 -44.89 5.37
CA LEU A 160 16.82 -46.00 6.11
C LEU A 160 16.62 -47.22 5.20
N SER A 161 16.37 -48.38 5.82
CA SER A 161 16.12 -49.64 5.10
C SER A 161 15.08 -50.50 5.81
N GLY A 162 14.40 -51.36 5.05
CA GLY A 162 13.38 -52.28 5.57
C GLY A 162 12.15 -51.57 6.14
N GLU A 163 11.51 -52.19 7.13
CA GLU A 163 10.23 -51.73 7.69
C GLU A 163 10.27 -50.29 8.23
N THR A 164 11.42 -49.83 8.75
CA THR A 164 11.56 -48.46 9.23
C THR A 164 11.48 -47.43 8.09
N ARG A 165 12.04 -47.74 6.93
CA ARG A 165 11.90 -46.90 5.73
C ARG A 165 10.44 -46.82 5.30
N ASP A 166 9.76 -47.95 5.26
CA ASP A 166 8.37 -48.03 4.82
C ASP A 166 7.42 -47.23 5.73
N ARG A 167 7.65 -47.25 7.05
CA ARG A 167 6.90 -46.42 8.01
C ARG A 167 7.08 -44.92 7.75
N VAL A 168 8.31 -44.47 7.51
CA VAL A 168 8.59 -43.05 7.22
C VAL A 168 7.99 -42.63 5.88
N LEU A 169 8.01 -43.50 4.86
CA LEU A 169 7.35 -43.22 3.58
C LEU A 169 5.83 -43.18 3.70
N ALA A 170 5.23 -44.03 4.54
CA ALA A 170 3.80 -43.99 4.81
C ALA A 170 3.39 -42.69 5.53
N GLU A 171 4.21 -42.23 6.48
CA GLU A 171 4.02 -40.92 7.14
C GLU A 171 4.08 -39.78 6.13
N ARG A 172 5.08 -39.79 5.24
CA ARG A 172 5.19 -38.82 4.13
C ARG A 172 3.94 -38.83 3.24
N GLU A 173 3.44 -40.01 2.89
CA GLU A 173 2.26 -40.13 2.03
C GLU A 173 1.01 -39.54 2.69
N ALA A 174 0.84 -39.75 4.00
CA ALA A 174 -0.25 -39.13 4.75
C ALA A 174 -0.17 -37.59 4.70
N GLU A 175 1.02 -37.02 4.88
CA GLU A 175 1.21 -35.58 4.77
C GLU A 175 0.91 -35.05 3.37
N ILE A 176 1.36 -35.74 2.32
CA ILE A 176 1.10 -35.32 0.94
C ILE A 176 -0.39 -35.41 0.61
N ALA A 177 -1.10 -36.41 1.13
CA ALA A 177 -2.52 -36.59 0.89
C ALA A 177 -3.40 -35.46 1.47
N GLU A 178 -2.92 -34.76 2.51
CA GLU A 178 -3.62 -33.63 3.13
C GLU A 178 -3.38 -32.28 2.42
N LEU A 179 -2.40 -32.20 1.50
CA LEU A 179 -2.08 -30.97 0.79
C LEU A 179 -3.18 -30.53 -0.18
N PRO A 180 -3.70 -31.38 -1.10
CA PRO A 180 -4.76 -30.97 -2.03
C PRO A 180 -6.00 -30.33 -1.37
N PRO A 181 -6.62 -30.92 -0.33
CA PRO A 181 -7.78 -30.29 0.33
C PRO A 181 -7.41 -28.99 1.06
N THR A 182 -6.15 -28.81 1.46
CA THR A 182 -5.66 -27.55 2.03
C THR A 182 -5.53 -26.48 0.96
N VAL A 183 -4.96 -26.80 -0.21
CA VAL A 183 -4.91 -25.89 -1.36
C VAL A 183 -6.31 -25.49 -1.80
N GLU A 184 -7.25 -26.43 -1.88
CA GLU A 184 -8.65 -26.16 -2.25
C GLU A 184 -9.32 -25.19 -1.26
N ARG A 185 -9.04 -25.33 0.05
CA ARG A 185 -9.54 -24.39 1.07
C ARG A 185 -8.97 -22.99 0.89
N ILE A 186 -7.67 -22.87 0.61
CA ILE A 186 -7.05 -21.56 0.32
C ILE A 186 -7.69 -20.95 -0.91
N GLN A 187 -7.87 -21.73 -1.98
CA GLN A 187 -8.51 -21.26 -3.20
C GLN A 187 -9.91 -20.70 -2.93
N LYS A 188 -10.75 -21.41 -2.16
CA LYS A 188 -12.08 -20.92 -1.77
C LYS A 188 -12.02 -19.62 -0.97
N ILE A 189 -11.04 -19.47 -0.07
CA ILE A 189 -10.85 -18.23 0.70
C ILE A 189 -10.47 -17.06 -0.22
N VAL A 190 -9.55 -17.28 -1.17
CA VAL A 190 -9.14 -16.26 -2.15
C VAL A 190 -10.32 -15.87 -3.04
N GLU A 191 -11.10 -16.83 -3.54
CA GLU A 191 -12.30 -16.58 -4.34
C GLU A 191 -13.38 -15.80 -3.57
N GLN A 192 -13.64 -16.18 -2.31
CA GLN A 192 -14.57 -15.46 -1.44
C GLN A 192 -14.10 -14.02 -1.20
N PHE A 193 -12.82 -13.84 -0.89
CA PHE A 193 -12.23 -12.53 -0.69
C PHE A 193 -12.36 -11.65 -1.94
N ARG A 194 -12.06 -12.21 -3.12
CA ARG A 194 -12.23 -11.52 -4.41
C ARG A 194 -13.69 -11.11 -4.67
N SER A 195 -14.64 -11.97 -4.32
CA SER A 195 -16.07 -11.67 -4.45
C SER A 195 -16.51 -10.50 -3.56
N LEU A 196 -16.01 -10.46 -2.31
CA LEU A 196 -16.28 -9.36 -1.37
C LEU A 196 -15.75 -8.04 -1.91
N VAL A 197 -14.48 -8.01 -2.35
CA VAL A 197 -13.86 -6.81 -2.92
C VAL A 197 -14.62 -6.31 -4.15
N ARG A 198 -15.05 -7.21 -5.05
CA ARG A 198 -15.84 -6.83 -6.24
C ARG A 198 -17.20 -6.22 -5.87
N THR A 199 -17.88 -6.81 -4.90
CA THR A 199 -19.23 -6.36 -4.49
C THR A 199 -19.18 -4.98 -3.85
N GLU A 200 -18.21 -4.74 -2.97
CA GLU A 200 -18.01 -3.44 -2.34
C GLU A 200 -17.61 -2.35 -3.36
N ASN A 201 -16.75 -2.65 -4.34
CA ASN A 201 -16.41 -1.71 -5.42
C ASN A 201 -17.65 -1.31 -6.24
N GLN A 202 -18.59 -2.24 -6.48
CA GLN A 202 -19.84 -1.93 -7.18
C GLN A 202 -20.75 -1.02 -6.35
N VAL A 203 -20.85 -1.26 -5.04
CA VAL A 203 -21.64 -0.40 -4.13
C VAL A 203 -21.05 1.01 -4.06
N GLY A 204 -19.74 1.14 -3.90
CA GLY A 204 -19.07 2.45 -3.85
C GLY A 204 -19.20 3.25 -5.15
N LEU A 205 -19.09 2.58 -6.31
CA LEU A 205 -19.33 3.23 -7.61
C LEU A 205 -20.78 3.72 -7.76
N ALA A 206 -21.76 2.91 -7.32
CA ALA A 206 -23.16 3.29 -7.37
C ALA A 206 -23.45 4.52 -6.48
N GLU A 207 -22.85 4.57 -5.29
CA GLU A 207 -22.98 5.71 -4.37
C GLU A 207 -22.34 6.98 -4.95
N MET A 208 -21.12 6.90 -5.49
CA MET A 208 -20.47 8.04 -6.15
C MET A 208 -21.27 8.53 -7.37
N GLN A 209 -21.83 7.63 -8.17
CA GLN A 209 -22.70 8.00 -9.29
C GLN A 209 -23.95 8.73 -8.81
N ALA A 210 -24.58 8.25 -7.74
CA ALA A 210 -25.74 8.91 -7.14
C ALA A 210 -25.40 10.31 -6.60
N GLU A 211 -24.25 10.48 -5.94
CA GLU A 211 -23.78 11.79 -5.49
C GLU A 211 -23.49 12.73 -6.66
N LEU A 212 -22.86 12.23 -7.74
CA LEU A 212 -22.55 13.03 -8.91
C LEU A 212 -23.82 13.49 -9.62
N GLU A 213 -24.82 12.61 -9.75
CA GLU A 213 -26.14 12.97 -10.26
C GLU A 213 -26.85 14.02 -9.38
N ALA A 214 -26.77 13.87 -8.06
CA ALA A 214 -27.34 14.85 -7.13
C ALA A 214 -26.68 16.23 -7.30
N ASN A 215 -25.36 16.27 -7.42
CA ASN A 215 -24.60 17.50 -7.64
C ASN A 215 -24.92 18.14 -8.99
N LEU A 216 -25.08 17.35 -10.06
CA LEU A 216 -25.50 17.84 -11.37
C LEU A 216 -26.92 18.43 -11.34
N ARG A 217 -27.86 17.81 -10.62
CA ARG A 217 -29.22 18.36 -10.44
C ARG A 217 -29.20 19.69 -9.67
N VAL A 218 -28.32 19.83 -8.67
CA VAL A 218 -28.15 21.10 -7.93
C VAL A 218 -27.56 22.17 -8.84
N ALA A 219 -26.56 21.83 -9.65
CA ALA A 219 -25.98 22.74 -10.63
C ALA A 219 -27.02 23.20 -11.67
N GLN A 220 -27.80 22.28 -12.23
CA GLN A 220 -28.90 22.60 -13.16
C GLN A 220 -29.95 23.52 -12.53
N ARG A 221 -30.42 23.23 -11.31
CA ARG A 221 -31.37 24.12 -10.60
C ARG A 221 -30.78 25.49 -10.31
N THR A 222 -29.48 25.56 -10.06
CA THR A 222 -28.80 26.84 -9.80
C THR A 222 -28.72 27.65 -11.10
N GLU A 223 -28.44 27.00 -12.22
CA GLU A 223 -28.45 27.64 -13.55
C GLU A 223 -29.86 28.10 -13.96
N GLU A 224 -30.89 27.28 -13.73
CA GLU A 224 -32.30 27.65 -13.95
C GLU A 224 -32.70 28.87 -13.12
N ARG A 225 -32.37 28.87 -11.81
CA ARG A 225 -32.62 30.03 -10.93
C ARG A 225 -31.84 31.27 -11.34
N MET A 226 -30.58 31.12 -11.79
CA MET A 226 -29.81 32.24 -12.29
C MET A 226 -30.44 32.82 -13.56
N ARG A 227 -30.95 31.98 -14.48
CA ARG A 227 -31.71 32.43 -15.64
C ARG A 227 -33.02 33.13 -15.28
N GLU A 228 -33.74 32.65 -14.28
CA GLU A 228 -34.95 33.31 -13.76
C GLU A 228 -34.64 34.69 -13.15
N ILE A 229 -33.52 34.81 -12.44
CA ILE A 229 -33.04 36.06 -11.82
C ILE A 229 -32.47 37.03 -12.88
N GLU A 230 -31.88 36.52 -13.95
CA GLU A 230 -31.30 37.31 -15.06
C GLU A 230 -32.37 37.78 -16.07
N ASN A 231 -33.57 37.17 -16.06
CA ASN A 231 -34.76 37.58 -16.84
C ASN A 231 -35.93 38.11 -15.97
N PRO A 232 -35.75 39.14 -15.14
CA PRO A 232 -36.85 39.71 -14.34
C PRO A 232 -37.87 40.49 -15.20
N SER A 233 -37.57 40.79 -16.47
CA SER A 233 -38.45 41.58 -17.34
C SER A 233 -39.59 40.78 -17.99
N ALA A 234 -39.47 39.46 -18.15
CA ALA A 234 -40.53 38.64 -18.76
C ALA A 234 -41.68 38.33 -17.77
N ALA A 235 -41.37 38.19 -16.48
CA ALA A 235 -42.37 37.95 -15.43
C ALA A 235 -43.15 39.22 -15.04
N HIS A 236 -42.52 40.40 -15.16
CA HIS A 236 -43.18 41.68 -14.86
C HIS A 236 -44.11 42.16 -16.00
N GLU A 237 -43.83 41.80 -17.26
CA GLU A 237 -44.72 42.12 -18.39
C GLU A 237 -46.01 41.27 -18.44
N ALA A 238 -46.00 40.06 -17.88
CA ALA A 238 -47.20 39.24 -17.75
C ALA A 238 -48.14 39.73 -16.62
N PHE A 239 -47.59 40.29 -15.54
CA PHE A 239 -48.37 40.81 -14.41
C PHE A 239 -48.99 42.19 -14.67
N ILE A 240 -48.50 42.94 -15.67
CA ILE A 240 -49.05 44.27 -16.03
C ILE A 240 -50.08 44.17 -17.18
N ARG A 241 -50.33 42.97 -17.74
CA ARG A 241 -51.28 42.73 -18.83
C ARG A 241 -52.58 42.01 -18.44
N GLU A 242 -52.81 41.75 -17.15
CA GLU A 242 -54.13 41.45 -16.57
C GLU A 242 -54.69 42.69 -15.86
#